data_AF-A0A9P3KBZ7-F1
#
_entry.id   AF-A0A9P3KBZ7-F1
#
_cell.length_a   1.000
_cell.length_b   1.000
_cell.length_c   1.000
_cell.angle_alpha   90.00
_cell.angle_beta   90.00
_cell.angle_gamma   90.00
#
_symmetry.space_group_name_H-M   'P 1'
#
loop_
_entity.id
_entity.type
_entity.pdbx_description
1 polymer ?
#
loop_
_entity_poly.entity_id
_entity_poly.type
_entity_poly.pdbx_seq_one_letter_code
_entity_poly.pdbx_strand_id
1 'polypeptide(L)'
;MDKKLYAMVHTGYWMDVGQPKDYLEGIKTYLHHKRTSHPEMLATGNNIVGNVIVDPSATISKTASVGPDVVVGPNCIIHGGARIHGSVLLGGSRIGSGSLILNSIIGWNSTVGKWTRIQKNSVLGEDVTVNDEVLLNGAKVLPHKEVKADVDTPQIIM
;
A
#
# COMPACT_ATOMS: atom_id res chain seq x y z
N MET A 1 -27.64 18.18 38.56
CA MET A 1 -27.01 17.19 37.65
C MET A 1 -25.52 17.26 37.85
N ASP A 2 -24.90 16.16 38.27
CA ASP A 2 -23.47 16.07 38.58
C ASP A 2 -22.63 16.33 37.31
N LYS A 3 -21.96 17.48 37.27
CA LYS A 3 -21.06 17.92 36.19
C LYS A 3 -19.71 17.19 36.29
N LYS A 4 -19.70 15.86 36.12
CA LYS A 4 -18.46 15.05 36.18
C LYS A 4 -17.98 14.66 34.79
N LEU A 5 -16.69 14.87 34.53
CA LEU A 5 -15.97 14.42 33.34
C LEU A 5 -15.12 13.20 33.71
N TYR A 6 -15.17 12.16 32.88
CA TYR A 6 -14.37 10.95 33.06
C TYR A 6 -13.38 10.80 31.89
N ALA A 7 -12.18 10.34 32.18
CA ALA A 7 -11.15 10.03 31.20
C ALA A 7 -10.45 8.72 31.59
N MET A 8 -9.96 7.98 30.59
CA MET A 8 -9.17 6.77 30.76
C MET A 8 -7.92 6.89 29.91
N VAL A 9 -6.75 6.55 30.47
CA VAL A 9 -5.52 6.46 29.69
C VAL A 9 -5.58 5.18 28.86
N HIS A 10 -5.52 5.34 27.54
CA HIS A 10 -5.43 4.20 26.64
C HIS A 10 -4.01 3.60 26.68
N THR A 11 -3.92 2.30 26.96
CA THR A 11 -2.68 1.54 26.90
C THR A 11 -2.69 0.71 25.61
N GLY A 12 -2.00 1.21 24.58
CA GLY A 12 -1.98 0.56 23.28
C GLY A 12 -1.57 1.51 22.15
N TYR A 13 -1.60 0.98 20.94
CA TYR A 13 -1.37 1.76 19.74
C TYR A 13 -2.65 2.50 19.35
N TRP A 14 -2.53 3.82 19.25
CA TRP A 14 -3.56 4.69 18.71
C TRP A 14 -2.88 5.77 17.85
N MET A 15 -3.46 6.07 16.70
CA MET A 15 -3.00 7.11 15.80
C MET A 15 -4.19 7.73 15.07
N ASP A 16 -4.16 9.05 14.94
CA ASP A 16 -5.10 9.78 14.09
C ASP A 16 -4.68 9.64 12.62
N VAL A 17 -5.63 9.34 11.75
CA VAL A 17 -5.40 9.16 10.31
C VAL A 17 -6.23 10.20 9.56
N GLY A 18 -5.63 11.35 9.29
CA GLY A 18 -6.26 12.45 8.57
C GLY A 18 -5.88 12.53 7.09
N GLN A 19 -4.67 12.09 6.74
CA GLN A 19 -4.15 12.15 5.37
C GLN A 19 -3.57 10.80 4.93
N PRO A 20 -3.44 10.54 3.61
CA PRO A 20 -2.86 9.29 3.11
C PRO A 20 -1.48 8.95 3.66
N LYS A 21 -0.65 9.97 3.94
CA LYS A 21 0.67 9.76 4.56
C LYS A 21 0.53 9.16 5.95
N ASP A 22 -0.40 9.69 6.75
CA ASP A 22 -0.65 9.24 8.13
C ASP A 22 -1.14 7.79 8.14
N TYR A 23 -1.94 7.40 7.14
CA TYR A 23 -2.35 6.02 6.96
C TYR A 23 -1.15 5.09 6.73
N LEU A 24 -0.22 5.45 5.84
CA LEU A 24 1.00 4.65 5.60
C LEU A 24 1.89 4.57 6.85
N GLU A 25 2.07 5.67 7.58
CA GLU A 25 2.81 5.68 8.84
C GLU A 25 2.12 4.85 9.94
N GLY A 26 0.78 4.88 9.96
CA GLY A 26 0.01 4.05 10.86
C GLY A 26 0.15 2.57 10.56
N ILE A 27 0.14 2.19 9.28
CA ILE A 27 0.41 0.82 8.85
C ILE A 27 1.83 0.37 9.22
N LYS A 28 2.85 1.20 9.00
CA LYS A 28 4.22 0.90 9.45
C LYS A 28 4.25 0.62 10.96
N THR A 29 3.68 1.52 11.75
CA THR A 29 3.66 1.37 13.21
C THR A 29 2.90 0.12 13.65
N TYR A 30 1.77 -0.17 13.01
CA TYR A 30 0.99 -1.38 13.23
C TYR A 30 1.79 -2.65 12.91
N LEU A 31 2.48 -2.69 11.76
CA LEU A 31 3.32 -3.82 11.36
C LEU A 31 4.50 -4.03 12.33
N HIS A 32 5.12 -2.95 12.79
CA HIS A 32 6.15 -3.00 13.83
C HIS A 32 5.61 -3.54 15.16
N HIS A 33 4.41 -3.11 15.57
CA HIS A 33 3.76 -3.66 16.75
C HIS A 33 3.44 -5.15 16.58
N LYS A 34 2.99 -5.57 15.40
CA LYS A 34 2.71 -6.98 15.09
C LYS A 34 3.96 -7.85 15.15
N ARG A 35 5.11 -7.33 14.72
CA ARG A 35 6.39 -8.05 14.86
C ARG A 35 6.69 -8.47 16.31
N THR A 36 6.28 -7.67 17.30
CA THR A 36 6.53 -7.97 18.71
C THR A 36 5.36 -8.68 19.39
N SER A 37 4.12 -8.40 18.99
CA SER A 37 2.93 -8.95 19.65
C SER A 37 2.38 -10.23 19.00
N HIS A 38 2.44 -10.34 17.67
CA HIS A 38 1.84 -11.42 16.88
C HIS A 38 2.67 -11.70 15.60
N PRO A 39 3.95 -12.10 15.73
CA PRO A 39 4.85 -12.28 14.59
C PRO A 39 4.37 -13.34 13.58
N GLU A 40 3.54 -14.28 14.00
CA GLU A 40 2.93 -15.32 13.14
C GLU A 40 2.00 -14.76 12.07
N MET A 41 1.51 -13.52 12.23
CA MET A 41 0.74 -12.82 11.21
C MET A 41 1.60 -12.26 10.08
N LEU A 42 2.92 -12.16 10.27
CA LEU A 42 3.84 -11.62 9.27
C LEU A 42 4.25 -12.71 8.27
N ALA A 43 4.18 -12.36 6.99
CA ALA A 43 4.61 -13.22 5.91
C ALA A 43 6.12 -13.47 5.98
N THR A 44 6.53 -14.67 5.55
CA THR A 44 7.93 -15.07 5.44
C THR A 44 8.17 -15.69 4.06
N GLY A 45 9.42 -15.62 3.58
CA GLY A 45 9.80 -16.17 2.29
C GLY A 45 10.99 -15.43 1.69
N ASN A 46 11.63 -16.03 0.69
CA ASN A 46 12.83 -15.47 0.05
C ASN A 46 12.57 -14.12 -0.65
N ASN A 47 11.33 -13.85 -1.03
CA ASN A 47 10.87 -12.63 -1.69
C ASN A 47 10.19 -11.63 -0.73
N ILE A 48 10.18 -11.91 0.57
CA ILE A 48 9.59 -11.06 1.61
C ILE A 48 10.70 -10.42 2.43
N VAL A 49 10.63 -9.09 2.60
CA VAL A 49 11.64 -8.30 3.31
C VAL A 49 10.98 -7.56 4.47
N GLY A 50 11.45 -7.76 5.70
CA GLY A 50 10.97 -7.02 6.87
C GLY A 50 9.52 -7.35 7.26
N ASN A 51 8.77 -6.36 7.73
CA ASN A 51 7.40 -6.58 8.21
C ASN A 51 6.43 -6.52 7.04
N VAL A 52 5.83 -7.64 6.68
CA VAL A 52 4.85 -7.71 5.60
C VAL A 52 3.66 -8.54 6.05
N ILE A 53 2.45 -8.06 5.78
CA ILE A 53 1.23 -8.88 5.88
C ILE A 53 0.76 -9.17 4.47
N VAL A 54 0.47 -10.44 4.19
CA VAL A 54 -0.06 -10.90 2.92
C VAL A 54 -1.33 -11.69 3.20
N ASP A 55 -2.44 -11.27 2.57
CA ASP A 55 -3.66 -12.07 2.59
C ASP A 55 -3.43 -13.43 1.91
N PRO A 56 -3.95 -14.55 2.45
CA PRO A 56 -3.72 -15.89 1.89
C PRO A 56 -4.21 -16.08 0.44
N SER A 57 -5.16 -15.26 -0.02
CA SER A 57 -5.67 -15.30 -1.40
C SER A 57 -4.80 -14.53 -2.40
N ALA A 58 -3.81 -13.75 -1.94
CA ALA A 58 -2.92 -13.00 -2.82
C ALA A 58 -1.92 -13.94 -3.52
N THR A 59 -1.62 -13.64 -4.78
CA THR A 59 -0.62 -14.36 -5.57
C THR A 59 0.60 -13.47 -5.81
N ILE A 60 1.76 -13.91 -5.33
CA ILE A 60 3.02 -13.16 -5.44
C ILE A 60 4.03 -13.99 -6.22
N SER A 61 4.57 -13.41 -7.30
CA SER A 61 5.65 -14.05 -8.04
C SER A 61 6.89 -14.26 -7.16
N LYS A 62 7.56 -15.41 -7.34
CA LYS A 62 8.83 -15.74 -6.66
C LYS A 62 9.96 -14.75 -6.95
N THR A 63 9.87 -14.01 -8.05
CA THR A 63 10.87 -13.01 -8.45
C THR A 63 10.48 -11.57 -8.08
N ALA A 64 9.30 -11.35 -7.51
CA ALA A 64 8.96 -10.07 -6.92
C ALA A 64 9.74 -9.85 -5.61
N SER A 65 9.78 -8.63 -5.11
CA SER A 65 10.31 -8.30 -3.78
C SER A 65 9.29 -7.44 -3.05
N VAL A 66 8.81 -7.92 -1.91
CA VAL A 66 7.75 -7.24 -1.14
C VAL A 66 8.27 -6.88 0.24
N GLY A 67 8.24 -5.60 0.56
CA GLY A 67 8.63 -5.03 1.85
C GLY A 67 9.91 -4.19 1.82
N PRO A 68 10.33 -3.67 2.99
CA PRO A 68 9.61 -3.65 4.26
C PRO A 68 8.32 -2.83 4.28
N ASP A 69 7.53 -3.12 5.31
CA ASP A 69 6.32 -2.40 5.72
C ASP A 69 5.25 -2.34 4.65
N VAL A 70 4.86 -3.53 4.19
CA VAL A 70 3.85 -3.69 3.13
C VAL A 70 2.66 -4.49 3.62
N VAL A 71 1.48 -4.07 3.19
CA VAL A 71 0.24 -4.86 3.32
C VAL A 71 -0.25 -5.21 1.94
N VAL A 72 -0.45 -6.51 1.69
CA VAL A 72 -1.04 -7.03 0.46
C VAL A 72 -2.43 -7.58 0.79
N GLY A 73 -3.46 -6.91 0.29
CA GLY A 73 -4.86 -7.29 0.47
C GLY A 73 -5.29 -8.55 -0.30
N PRO A 74 -6.54 -8.97 -0.13
CA PRO A 74 -7.07 -10.19 -0.74
C PRO A 74 -7.11 -10.12 -2.25
N ASN A 75 -6.87 -11.25 -2.91
CA ASN A 75 -6.90 -11.42 -4.37
C ASN A 75 -5.96 -10.49 -5.16
N CYS A 76 -4.98 -9.87 -4.49
CA CYS A 76 -3.97 -9.08 -5.16
C CYS A 76 -3.05 -10.00 -5.98
N ILE A 77 -2.58 -9.50 -7.13
CA ILE A 77 -1.63 -10.22 -7.99
C ILE A 77 -0.39 -9.35 -8.16
N ILE A 78 0.76 -9.87 -7.73
CA ILE A 78 2.06 -9.19 -7.90
C ILE A 78 2.90 -10.00 -8.89
N HIS A 79 3.11 -9.43 -10.08
CA HIS A 79 3.87 -10.07 -11.15
C HIS A 79 5.39 -10.01 -10.92
N GLY A 80 6.13 -10.80 -11.71
CA GLY A 80 7.57 -11.00 -11.53
C GLY A 80 8.41 -9.73 -11.68
N GLY A 81 9.44 -9.60 -10.85
CA GLY A 81 10.35 -8.46 -10.83
C GLY A 81 9.79 -7.18 -10.19
N ALA A 82 8.50 -7.15 -9.84
CA ALA A 82 7.90 -6.01 -9.15
C ALA A 82 8.52 -5.83 -7.76
N ARG A 83 8.68 -4.57 -7.34
CA ARG A 83 9.24 -4.20 -6.03
C ARG A 83 8.30 -3.27 -5.29
N ILE A 84 7.90 -3.65 -4.09
CA ILE A 84 6.90 -2.90 -3.30
C ILE A 84 7.49 -2.61 -1.92
N HIS A 85 7.42 -1.36 -1.47
CA HIS A 85 8.03 -0.90 -0.22
C HIS A 85 7.17 0.16 0.46
N GLY A 86 6.96 0.05 1.78
CA GLY A 86 6.24 1.04 2.58
C GLY A 86 4.83 1.33 2.07
N SER A 87 4.17 0.36 1.44
CA SER A 87 2.98 0.58 0.61
C SER A 87 1.84 -0.36 0.98
N VAL A 88 0.62 0.03 0.64
CA VAL A 88 -0.58 -0.78 0.84
C VAL A 88 -1.23 -1.09 -0.49
N LEU A 89 -1.46 -2.37 -0.76
CA LEU A 89 -2.22 -2.83 -1.91
C LEU A 89 -3.60 -3.29 -1.43
N LEU A 90 -4.65 -2.56 -1.81
CA LEU A 90 -6.03 -2.94 -1.48
C LEU A 90 -6.52 -4.06 -2.41
N GLY A 91 -7.56 -4.75 -1.97
CA GLY A 91 -7.98 -6.02 -2.54
C GLY A 91 -8.27 -5.97 -4.05
N GLY A 92 -7.91 -7.05 -4.74
CA GLY A 92 -8.10 -7.21 -6.19
C GLY A 92 -7.14 -6.41 -7.06
N SER A 93 -6.20 -5.66 -6.48
CA SER A 93 -5.22 -4.89 -7.25
C SER A 93 -4.17 -5.77 -7.93
N ARG A 94 -3.73 -5.35 -9.12
CA ARG A 94 -2.77 -6.09 -9.95
C ARG A 94 -1.56 -5.21 -10.23
N ILE A 95 -0.36 -5.70 -9.90
CA ILE A 95 0.90 -4.99 -10.09
C ILE A 95 1.70 -5.67 -11.20
N GLY A 96 1.89 -4.98 -12.31
CA GLY A 96 2.63 -5.44 -13.48
C GLY A 96 4.09 -5.74 -13.20
N SER A 97 4.69 -6.54 -14.10
CA SER A 97 6.08 -6.97 -14.00
C SER A 97 7.06 -5.80 -14.00
N GLY A 98 8.11 -5.90 -13.18
CA GLY A 98 9.17 -4.90 -13.11
C GLY A 98 8.77 -3.56 -12.48
N SER A 99 7.51 -3.39 -12.09
CA SER A 99 6.99 -2.13 -11.54
C SER A 99 7.47 -1.88 -10.12
N LEU A 100 7.60 -0.60 -9.77
CA LEU A 100 8.13 -0.14 -8.49
C LEU A 100 7.07 0.68 -7.75
N ILE A 101 6.63 0.21 -6.58
CA ILE A 101 5.64 0.88 -5.74
C ILE A 101 6.32 1.27 -4.42
N LEU A 102 6.43 2.58 -4.17
CA LEU A 102 7.13 3.13 -3.01
C LEU A 102 6.24 4.09 -2.23
N ASN A 103 6.06 3.84 -0.93
CA ASN A 103 5.32 4.72 -0.03
C ASN A 103 4.00 5.19 -0.65
N SER A 104 3.16 4.26 -1.13
CA SER A 104 1.96 4.58 -1.90
C SER A 104 0.79 3.65 -1.55
N ILE A 105 -0.42 4.09 -1.87
CA ILE A 105 -1.66 3.33 -1.66
C ILE A 105 -2.24 2.99 -3.02
N ILE A 106 -2.40 1.70 -3.30
CA ILE A 106 -3.03 1.18 -4.51
C ILE A 106 -4.46 0.77 -4.16
N GLY A 107 -5.43 1.48 -4.73
CA GLY A 107 -6.86 1.27 -4.46
C GLY A 107 -7.39 -0.08 -4.93
N TRP A 108 -8.57 -0.44 -4.46
CA TRP A 108 -9.24 -1.69 -4.81
C TRP A 108 -9.34 -1.86 -6.31
N ASN A 109 -9.20 -3.10 -6.79
CA ASN A 109 -9.36 -3.46 -8.21
C ASN A 109 -8.49 -2.68 -9.21
N SER A 110 -7.49 -1.91 -8.73
CA SER A 110 -6.64 -1.13 -9.61
C SER A 110 -5.64 -1.99 -10.36
N THR A 111 -5.32 -1.62 -11.59
CA THR A 111 -4.33 -2.30 -12.43
C THR A 111 -3.17 -1.36 -12.69
N VAL A 112 -1.98 -1.75 -12.25
CA VAL A 112 -0.72 -1.06 -12.53
C VAL A 112 -0.01 -1.81 -13.63
N GLY A 113 0.32 -1.12 -14.72
CA GLY A 113 1.07 -1.66 -15.85
C GLY A 113 2.47 -2.15 -15.49
N LYS A 114 3.16 -2.68 -16.51
CA LYS A 114 4.56 -3.14 -16.41
C LYS A 114 5.51 -1.96 -16.41
N TRP A 115 6.63 -2.10 -15.71
CA TRP A 115 7.68 -1.08 -15.62
C TRP A 115 7.19 0.30 -15.12
N THR A 116 6.00 0.34 -14.52
CA THR A 116 5.40 1.54 -13.95
C THR A 116 6.08 1.86 -12.62
N ARG A 117 6.25 3.16 -12.32
CA ARG A 117 6.79 3.62 -11.05
C ARG A 117 5.78 4.48 -10.32
N ILE A 118 5.35 4.06 -9.14
CA ILE A 118 4.41 4.81 -8.29
C ILE A 118 5.12 5.15 -6.99
N GLN A 119 5.25 6.44 -6.67
CA GLN A 119 6.07 6.90 -5.56
C GLN A 119 5.58 8.20 -4.91
N LYS A 120 6.21 8.56 -3.79
CA LYS A 120 6.02 9.81 -3.04
C LYS A 120 4.58 10.04 -2.58
N ASN A 121 3.99 9.04 -1.93
CA ASN A 121 2.63 9.12 -1.38
C ASN A 121 1.56 9.26 -2.47
N SER A 122 1.77 8.56 -3.58
CA SER A 122 0.75 8.41 -4.61
C SER A 122 -0.41 7.56 -4.09
N VAL A 123 -1.62 7.94 -4.48
CA VAL A 123 -2.85 7.26 -4.06
C VAL A 123 -3.67 6.99 -5.31
N LEU A 124 -3.99 5.72 -5.55
CA LEU A 124 -4.97 5.33 -6.54
C LEU A 124 -6.32 5.09 -5.85
N GLY A 125 -7.39 5.67 -6.40
CA GLY A 125 -8.76 5.31 -6.05
C GLY A 125 -9.11 3.89 -6.48
N GLU A 126 -10.37 3.51 -6.29
CA GLU A 126 -10.86 2.23 -6.80
C GLU A 126 -10.82 2.16 -8.33
N ASP A 127 -10.48 0.99 -8.86
CA ASP A 127 -10.57 0.67 -10.29
C ASP A 127 -9.80 1.66 -11.19
N VAL A 128 -8.62 2.07 -10.72
CA VAL A 128 -7.70 2.89 -11.51
C VAL A 128 -6.83 1.99 -12.39
N THR A 129 -6.69 2.34 -13.66
CA THR A 129 -5.74 1.72 -14.58
C THR A 129 -4.57 2.67 -14.83
N VAL A 130 -3.35 2.21 -14.59
CA VAL A 130 -2.12 2.92 -14.94
C VAL A 130 -1.42 2.14 -16.03
N ASN A 131 -1.12 2.77 -17.16
CA ASN A 131 -0.50 2.10 -18.29
C ASN A 131 0.95 1.67 -17.99
N ASP A 132 1.45 0.80 -18.86
CA ASP A 132 2.85 0.39 -18.87
C ASP A 132 3.76 1.63 -18.95
N GLU A 133 4.90 1.56 -18.28
CA GLU A 133 5.99 2.56 -18.34
C GLU A 133 5.62 3.96 -17.81
N VAL A 134 4.50 4.09 -17.09
CA VAL A 134 4.08 5.37 -16.50
C VAL A 134 4.77 5.64 -15.15
N LEU A 135 5.13 6.90 -14.91
CA LEU A 135 5.55 7.43 -13.62
C LEU A 135 4.40 8.18 -12.92
N LEU A 136 4.13 7.84 -11.67
CA LEU A 136 3.28 8.62 -10.76
C LEU A 136 4.10 9.10 -9.56
N ASN A 137 4.20 10.41 -9.40
CA ASN A 137 5.02 11.04 -8.38
C ASN A 137 4.18 11.95 -7.47
N GLY A 138 3.59 11.36 -6.42
CA GLY A 138 2.68 12.05 -5.50
C GLY A 138 1.31 12.37 -6.11
N ALA A 139 0.94 11.68 -7.18
CA ALA A 139 -0.37 11.79 -7.81
C ALA A 139 -1.48 11.20 -6.93
N LYS A 140 -2.63 11.87 -6.87
CA LYS A 140 -3.88 11.36 -6.31
C LYS A 140 -4.85 11.12 -7.46
N VAL A 141 -5.08 9.86 -7.80
CA VAL A 141 -5.90 9.47 -8.94
C VAL A 141 -7.29 9.10 -8.44
N LEU A 142 -8.32 9.79 -8.94
CA LEU A 142 -9.70 9.50 -8.56
C LEU A 142 -10.15 8.11 -9.08
N PRO A 143 -11.21 7.53 -8.49
CA PRO A 143 -11.72 6.23 -8.93
C PRO A 143 -12.09 6.19 -10.42
N HIS A 144 -11.96 5.01 -11.02
CA HIS A 144 -12.34 4.71 -12.41
C HIS A 144 -11.59 5.53 -13.46
N LYS A 145 -10.34 5.88 -13.17
CA LYS A 145 -9.49 6.66 -14.08
C LYS A 145 -8.43 5.82 -14.75
N GLU A 146 -8.07 6.25 -15.95
CA GLU A 146 -6.98 5.68 -16.72
C GLU A 146 -5.86 6.72 -16.83
N VAL A 147 -4.64 6.35 -16.42
CA VAL A 147 -3.45 7.20 -16.54
C VAL A 147 -2.54 6.66 -17.64
N LYS A 148 -2.38 7.45 -18.70
CA LYS A 148 -1.65 7.08 -19.92
C LYS A 148 -0.27 7.71 -20.04
N ALA A 149 0.01 8.72 -19.20
CA ALA A 149 1.21 9.54 -19.29
C ALA A 149 1.75 9.85 -17.90
N ASP A 150 3.02 10.21 -17.87
CA ASP A 150 3.74 10.52 -16.63
C ASP A 150 3.12 11.71 -15.88
N VAL A 151 3.22 11.62 -14.55
CA VAL A 151 2.87 12.65 -13.60
C VAL A 151 4.07 12.90 -12.71
N ASP A 152 4.90 13.86 -13.13
CA ASP A 152 6.16 14.19 -12.47
C ASP A 152 5.99 14.95 -11.15
N THR A 153 4.88 15.66 -10.99
CA THR A 153 4.60 16.50 -9.82
C THR A 153 3.30 16.08 -9.13
N PRO A 154 3.18 16.30 -7.81
CA PRO A 154 1.96 16.00 -7.10
C PRO A 154 0.76 16.76 -7.67
N GLN A 155 -0.26 16.05 -8.14
CA GLN A 155 -1.51 16.60 -8.63
C GLN A 155 -2.66 15.61 -8.44
N ILE A 156 -3.89 16.12 -8.56
CA ILE A 156 -5.10 15.30 -8.58
C ILE A 156 -5.47 15.01 -10.03
N ILE A 157 -5.61 13.73 -10.38
CA ILE A 157 -6.11 13.29 -11.68
C ILE A 157 -7.59 13.00 -11.51
N MET A 158 -8.42 13.81 -12.18
CA MET A 158 -9.88 13.82 -12.03
C MET A 158 -10.62 13.04 -13.07
#